data_AF-A0A4V3GM30-F1
#
_entry.id   AF-A0A4V3GM30-F1
#
_cell.length_a   1.000
_cell.length_b   1.000
_cell.length_c   1.000
_cell.angle_alpha   90.00
_cell.angle_beta   90.00
_cell.angle_gamma   90.00
#
_symmetry.space_group_name_H-M   'P 1'
#
loop_
_entity.id
_entity.type
_entity.pdbx_description
1 polymer ?
#
loop_
_entity_poly.entity_id
_entity_poly.type
_entity_poly.pdbx_seq_one_letter_code
_entity_poly.pdbx_strand_id
1 'polypeptide(L)'
;MLKAPVYPPIAFDERPAAREELLREYERKRNAFNSAFSSLVQTEIHPALHRFLDQVRDQGHHLELDAGTQEKFEQYLHRSYSVRLRGHHKPVVFTFAGNYDHRKVFIYTEFNESTTINVYDPSQINEPLLERIVLKGLGKIVSAA
;
A
#
# COMPACT_ATOMS: atom_id res chain seq x y z
N MET A 1 39.41 -43.48 -37.07
CA MET A 1 39.13 -42.29 -36.23
C MET A 1 37.71 -41.84 -36.50
N LEU A 2 36.81 -41.96 -35.53
CA LEU A 2 35.41 -41.51 -35.63
C LEU A 2 35.39 -39.97 -35.53
N LYS A 3 34.88 -39.29 -36.56
CA LYS A 3 34.68 -37.84 -36.52
C LYS A 3 33.55 -37.53 -35.53
N ALA A 4 33.82 -36.68 -34.54
CA ALA A 4 32.80 -36.20 -33.62
C ALA A 4 31.71 -35.42 -34.39
N PRO A 5 30.42 -35.58 -34.05
CA PRO A 5 29.37 -34.80 -34.66
C PRO A 5 29.56 -33.32 -34.32
N VAL A 6 29.55 -32.47 -35.36
CA VAL A 6 29.56 -31.01 -35.22
C VAL A 6 28.12 -30.57 -35.05
N TYR A 7 27.77 -30.07 -33.87
CA TYR A 7 26.46 -29.48 -33.63
C TYR A 7 26.49 -28.00 -34.05
N PRO A 8 25.49 -27.50 -34.78
CA PRO A 8 25.37 -26.07 -35.04
C PRO A 8 25.14 -25.33 -33.72
N PRO A 9 25.69 -24.11 -33.56
CA PRO A 9 25.42 -23.30 -32.38
C PRO A 9 23.92 -23.05 -32.25
N ILE A 10 23.39 -23.22 -31.04
CA ILE A 10 22.01 -22.85 -30.72
C ILE A 10 21.94 -21.33 -30.83
N ALA A 11 21.27 -20.82 -31.87
CA ALA A 11 20.95 -19.41 -31.97
C ALA A 11 19.91 -19.08 -30.89
N PHE A 12 20.33 -18.47 -29.80
CA PHE A 12 19.40 -17.85 -28.87
C PHE A 12 18.72 -16.71 -29.62
N ASP A 13 17.44 -16.90 -29.92
CA ASP A 13 16.58 -15.91 -30.53
C ASP A 13 16.26 -14.83 -29.49
N GLU A 14 17.29 -14.07 -29.09
CA GLU A 14 17.14 -12.84 -28.31
C GLU A 14 16.52 -11.82 -29.25
N ARG A 15 15.20 -11.84 -29.41
CA ARG A 15 14.48 -10.81 -30.18
C ARG A 15 14.20 -9.63 -29.24
N PRO A 16 14.95 -8.51 -29.32
CA PRO A 16 14.68 -7.31 -28.52
C PRO A 16 13.21 -6.88 -28.53
N ALA A 17 12.52 -7.08 -29.65
CA ALA A 17 11.10 -6.77 -29.81
C ALA A 17 10.18 -7.53 -28.84
N ALA A 18 10.50 -8.79 -28.51
CA ALA A 18 9.70 -9.56 -27.55
C ALA A 18 9.88 -9.04 -26.11
N ARG A 19 11.09 -8.60 -25.77
CA ARG A 19 11.39 -7.99 -24.47
C ARG A 19 10.70 -6.63 -24.32
N GLU A 20 10.73 -5.80 -25.36
CA GLU A 20 10.06 -4.50 -25.35
C GLU A 20 8.54 -4.63 -25.21
N GLU A 21 7.91 -5.58 -25.90
CA GLU A 21 6.46 -5.79 -25.77
C GLU A 21 6.08 -6.28 -24.37
N LEU A 22 6.87 -7.18 -23.77
CA LEU A 22 6.66 -7.63 -22.39
C LEU A 22 6.79 -6.47 -21.38
N LEU A 23 7.76 -5.58 -21.58
CA LEU A 23 7.93 -4.39 -20.74
C LEU A 23 6.73 -3.44 -20.88
N ARG A 24 6.26 -3.18 -22.11
CA ARG A 24 5.07 -2.35 -22.36
C ARG A 24 3.81 -2.94 -21.74
N GLU A 25 3.64 -4.26 -21.83
CA GLU A 25 2.50 -4.94 -21.21
C GLU A 25 2.55 -4.85 -19.68
N TYR A 26 3.73 -5.06 -19.09
CA TYR A 26 3.94 -4.90 -17.65
C TYR A 26 3.60 -3.48 -17.18
N GLU A 27 4.13 -2.45 -17.85
CA GLU A 27 3.86 -1.05 -17.53
C GLU A 27 2.38 -0.71 -17.65
N ARG A 28 1.71 -1.19 -18.70
CA ARG A 28 0.27 -0.99 -18.91
C ARG A 28 -0.56 -1.56 -17.76
N LYS A 29 -0.27 -2.79 -17.33
CA LYS A 29 -0.98 -3.44 -16.22
C LYS A 29 -0.66 -2.78 -14.87
N ARG A 30 0.61 -2.40 -14.64
CA ARG A 30 1.01 -1.64 -13.44
C ARG A 30 0.28 -0.31 -13.36
N ASN A 31 0.22 0.42 -14.46
CA ASN A 31 -0.49 1.70 -14.52
C ASN A 31 -1.98 1.53 -14.27
N ALA A 32 -2.62 0.52 -14.88
CA ALA A 32 -4.03 0.21 -14.62
C ALA A 32 -4.30 -0.13 -13.14
N PHE A 33 -3.42 -0.92 -12.51
CA PHE A 33 -3.51 -1.21 -11.08
C PHE A 33 -3.33 0.05 -10.23
N ASN A 34 -2.33 0.89 -10.52
CA ASN A 34 -2.08 2.12 -9.80
C ASN A 34 -3.24 3.13 -9.95
N SER A 35 -3.87 3.19 -11.12
CA SER A 35 -5.08 3.99 -11.34
C SER A 35 -6.25 3.45 -10.52
N ALA A 36 -6.46 2.13 -10.49
CA ALA A 36 -7.50 1.52 -9.66
C ALA A 36 -7.25 1.76 -8.16
N PHE A 37 -6.00 1.64 -7.70
CA PHE A 37 -5.64 1.95 -6.32
C PHE A 37 -5.82 3.44 -6.00
N SER A 38 -5.45 4.34 -6.92
CA SER A 38 -5.70 5.79 -6.77
C SER A 38 -7.19 6.08 -6.63
N SER A 39 -8.03 5.43 -7.43
CA SER A 39 -9.49 5.55 -7.33
C SER A 39 -9.97 5.05 -5.97
N LEU A 40 -9.53 3.86 -5.54
CA LEU A 40 -9.87 3.28 -4.24
C LEU A 40 -9.48 4.19 -3.07
N VAL A 41 -8.31 4.82 -3.17
CA VAL A 41 -7.84 5.81 -2.21
C VAL A 41 -8.82 6.99 -2.12
N GLN A 42 -9.25 7.52 -3.27
CA GLN A 42 -10.13 8.68 -3.32
C GLN A 42 -11.58 8.37 -2.91
N THR A 43 -12.12 7.21 -3.27
CA THR A 43 -13.53 6.88 -3.08
C THR A 43 -13.82 6.16 -1.77
N GLU A 44 -12.90 5.34 -1.28
CA GLU A 44 -13.10 4.51 -0.08
C GLU A 44 -12.21 4.96 1.08
N ILE A 45 -10.89 5.02 0.87
CA ILE A 45 -9.92 5.23 1.95
C ILE A 45 -10.01 6.64 2.51
N HIS A 46 -9.96 7.67 1.66
CA HIS A 46 -10.05 9.07 2.07
C HIS A 46 -11.36 9.36 2.81
N PRO A 47 -12.55 9.05 2.27
CA PRO A 47 -13.80 9.41 2.94
C PRO A 47 -14.00 8.65 4.25
N ALA A 48 -13.59 7.38 4.32
CA ALA A 48 -13.60 6.61 5.55
C ALA A 48 -12.68 7.25 6.60
N LEU A 49 -11.42 7.51 6.25
CA LEU A 49 -10.47 8.15 7.17
C LEU A 49 -10.94 9.52 7.62
N HIS A 50 -11.44 10.38 6.74
CA HIS A 50 -11.96 11.69 7.13
C HIS A 50 -13.09 11.57 8.16
N ARG A 51 -14.06 10.67 7.93
CA ARG A 51 -15.13 10.42 8.92
C ARG A 51 -14.59 9.95 10.26
N PHE A 52 -13.61 9.05 10.26
CA PHE A 52 -12.98 8.60 11.52
C PHE A 52 -12.18 9.71 12.21
N LEU A 53 -11.47 10.53 11.44
CA LEU A 53 -10.72 11.66 11.96
C LEU A 53 -11.67 12.69 12.58
N ASP A 54 -12.81 12.97 11.96
CA ASP A 54 -13.83 13.85 12.53
C ASP A 54 -14.33 13.30 13.88
N GLN A 55 -14.64 12.01 13.96
CA GLN A 55 -15.05 11.36 15.23
C GLN A 55 -13.96 11.45 16.31
N VAL A 56 -12.69 11.25 15.95
CA VAL A 56 -11.56 11.31 16.88
C VAL A 56 -11.30 12.75 17.34
N ARG A 57 -11.49 13.73 16.46
CA ARG A 57 -11.39 15.16 16.80
C ARG A 57 -12.50 15.58 17.77
N ASP A 58 -13.72 15.10 17.57
CA ASP A 58 -14.86 15.36 18.47
C ASP A 58 -14.61 14.81 19.89
N GLN A 59 -13.73 13.81 20.02
CA GLN A 59 -13.25 13.29 21.31
C GLN A 59 -12.10 14.11 21.93
N GLY A 60 -11.71 15.23 21.31
CA GLY A 60 -10.70 16.16 21.84
C GLY A 60 -9.26 15.79 21.48
N HIS A 61 -9.03 15.02 20.42
CA HIS A 61 -7.71 14.65 19.91
C HIS A 61 -7.28 15.54 18.74
N HIS A 62 -5.98 15.89 18.68
CA HIS A 62 -5.45 16.78 17.64
C HIS A 62 -4.88 15.95 16.47
N LEU A 63 -5.32 16.25 15.26
CA LEU A 63 -5.02 15.45 14.07
C LEU A 63 -4.15 16.24 13.10
N GLU A 64 -3.04 15.64 12.66
CA GLU A 64 -2.16 16.19 11.63
C GLU A 64 -2.09 15.20 10.47
N LEU A 65 -2.85 15.52 9.41
CA LEU A 65 -2.82 14.78 8.15
C LEU A 65 -1.57 15.19 7.38
N ASP A 66 -0.47 14.49 7.63
CA ASP A 66 0.73 14.66 6.80
C ASP A 66 0.70 13.63 5.66
N ALA A 67 0.40 14.10 4.45
CA ALA A 67 0.51 13.30 3.24
C ALA A 67 1.96 13.25 2.78
N GLY A 68 2.82 12.63 3.59
CA GLY A 68 4.23 12.44 3.27
C GLY A 68 4.46 11.16 2.47
N THR A 69 5.15 11.27 1.33
CA THR A 69 5.79 10.11 0.69
C THR A 69 6.98 9.69 1.56
N GLN A 70 6.91 8.55 2.25
CA GLN A 70 8.09 8.00 2.94
C GLN A 70 9.02 7.37 1.89
N GLU A 71 10.28 7.82 1.85
CA GLU A 71 11.34 7.35 0.94
C GLU A 71 11.50 5.81 0.91
N LYS A 72 11.07 5.09 1.96
CA LYS A 72 11.18 3.62 2.03
C LYS A 72 10.41 2.87 0.94
N PHE A 73 9.49 3.53 0.21
CA PHE A 73 8.54 2.86 -0.69
C PHE A 73 8.43 3.50 -2.08
N GLU A 74 9.55 3.97 -2.66
CA GLU A 74 9.59 4.60 -4.01
C GLU A 74 8.92 3.77 -5.12
N GLN A 75 8.90 2.44 -4.98
CA GLN A 75 8.31 1.51 -5.95
C GLN A 75 6.79 1.28 -5.78
N TYR A 76 6.15 1.87 -4.76
CA TYR A 76 4.72 1.67 -4.46
C TYR A 76 3.96 2.99 -4.40
N LEU A 77 2.73 2.98 -4.92
CA LEU A 77 1.82 4.10 -4.71
C LEU A 77 1.32 4.03 -3.26
N HIS A 78 1.64 5.04 -2.46
CA HIS A 78 1.33 5.03 -1.04
C HIS A 78 0.70 6.34 -0.52
N ARG A 79 -0.03 6.20 0.58
CA ARG A 79 -0.65 7.29 1.34
C ARG A 79 -0.51 7.03 2.83
N SER A 80 0.07 7.97 3.54
CA SER A 80 0.24 7.91 4.99
C SER A 80 -0.66 8.94 5.68
N TYR A 81 -1.12 8.60 6.87
CA TYR A 81 -1.99 9.41 7.70
C TYR A 81 -1.50 9.32 9.14
N SER A 82 -1.31 10.44 9.82
CA SER A 82 -0.89 10.45 11.21
C SER A 82 -1.99 10.96 12.13
N VAL A 83 -2.14 10.34 13.29
CA VAL A 83 -3.18 10.63 14.28
C VAL A 83 -2.52 10.75 15.64
N ARG A 84 -2.55 11.95 16.26
CA ARG A 84 -2.01 12.16 17.61
C ARG A 84 -3.14 12.15 18.63
N LEU A 85 -3.07 11.23 19.58
CA LEU A 85 -4.06 11.15 20.65
C LEU A 85 -3.59 11.96 21.87
N ARG A 86 -4.54 12.62 22.53
CA ARG A 86 -4.29 13.47 23.71
C ARG A 86 -3.73 12.60 24.83
N GLY A 87 -2.61 13.02 25.42
CA GLY A 87 -1.88 12.24 26.44
C GLY A 87 -0.77 11.33 25.88
N HIS A 88 -0.72 11.12 24.56
CA HIS A 88 0.33 10.33 23.91
C HIS A 88 1.33 11.23 23.19
N HIS A 89 2.61 10.94 23.40
CA HIS A 89 3.70 11.72 22.79
C HIS A 89 3.99 11.28 21.35
N LYS A 90 3.60 10.05 20.98
CA LYS A 90 3.82 9.47 19.66
C LYS A 90 2.49 9.34 18.89
N PRO A 91 2.45 9.70 17.59
CA PRO A 91 1.26 9.51 16.77
C PRO A 91 1.07 8.04 16.38
N VAL A 92 -0.17 7.67 16.06
CA VAL A 92 -0.50 6.48 15.29
C VAL A 92 -0.38 6.83 13.82
N VAL A 93 0.37 6.05 13.04
CA VAL A 93 0.53 6.26 11.59
C VAL A 93 -0.13 5.11 10.84
N PHE A 94 -1.01 5.44 9.90
CA PHE A 94 -1.62 4.51 8.96
C PHE A 94 -1.01 4.72 7.59
N THR A 95 -0.41 3.70 6.99
CA THR A 95 0.11 3.77 5.61
C THR A 95 -0.61 2.76 4.74
N PHE A 96 -1.14 3.21 3.61
CA PHE A 96 -1.80 2.40 2.60
C PHE A 96 -0.90 2.35 1.37
N ALA A 97 -0.51 1.15 0.94
CA ALA A 97 0.36 0.97 -0.21
C ALA A 97 -0.23 -0.03 -1.21
N GLY A 98 -0.39 0.39 -2.46
CA GLY A 98 -0.73 -0.49 -3.57
C GLY A 98 0.53 -1.10 -4.18
N ASN A 99 0.60 -2.43 -4.24
CA ASN A 99 1.69 -3.16 -4.88
C ASN A 99 1.15 -4.01 -6.04
N TYR A 100 1.56 -3.66 -7.26
CA TYR A 100 1.15 -4.36 -8.47
C TYR A 100 1.74 -5.77 -8.59
N ASP A 101 3.00 -5.98 -8.20
CA ASP A 101 3.66 -7.28 -8.33
C ASP A 101 2.97 -8.34 -7.45
N HIS A 102 2.47 -7.94 -6.28
CA HIS A 102 1.64 -8.79 -5.43
C HIS A 102 0.14 -8.69 -5.74
N ARG A 103 -0.30 -7.67 -6.48
CA ARG A 103 -1.70 -7.32 -6.72
C ARG A 103 -2.51 -7.14 -5.43
N LYS A 104 -1.87 -6.57 -4.40
CA LYS A 104 -2.45 -6.39 -3.06
C LYS A 104 -2.36 -4.94 -2.59
N VAL A 105 -3.21 -4.62 -1.63
CA VAL A 105 -3.12 -3.41 -0.80
C VAL A 105 -2.54 -3.80 0.55
N PHE A 106 -1.46 -3.13 0.92
CA PHE A 106 -0.80 -3.27 2.21
C PHE A 106 -1.24 -2.10 3.10
N ILE A 107 -1.67 -2.42 4.33
CA ILE A 107 -2.07 -1.43 5.32
C ILE A 107 -1.19 -1.59 6.55
N TYR A 108 -0.32 -0.62 6.77
CA TYR A 108 0.58 -0.52 7.90
C TYR A 108 -0.07 0.33 8.97
N THR A 109 0.05 -0.11 10.22
CA THR A 109 -0.34 0.66 11.39
C THR A 109 0.83 0.69 12.35
N GLU A 110 1.38 1.87 12.57
CA GLU A 110 2.53 2.11 13.45
C GLU A 110 2.06 2.87 14.68
N PHE A 111 2.41 2.36 15.87
CA PHE A 111 2.20 3.07 17.12
C PHE A 111 3.31 2.69 18.11
N ASN A 112 3.97 3.69 18.68
CA ASN A 112 5.16 3.52 19.52
C ASN A 112 6.28 2.74 18.81
N GLU A 113 6.55 1.50 19.24
CA GLU A 113 7.56 0.59 18.69
C GLU A 113 6.91 -0.61 17.99
N SER A 114 5.58 -0.60 17.86
CA SER A 114 4.80 -1.69 17.26
C SER A 114 4.33 -1.30 15.87
N THR A 115 4.67 -2.13 14.89
CA THR A 115 4.14 -2.06 13.53
C THR A 115 3.28 -3.28 13.26
N THR A 116 2.06 -3.07 12.77
CA THR A 116 1.19 -4.13 12.26
C THR A 116 1.05 -3.96 10.75
N ILE A 117 1.15 -5.06 10.00
CA ILE A 117 0.97 -5.07 8.55
C ILE A 117 -0.20 -5.99 8.24
N ASN A 118 -1.19 -5.47 7.52
CA ASN A 118 -2.30 -6.26 7.00
C ASN A 118 -2.29 -6.19 5.48
N VAL A 119 -2.61 -7.32 4.83
CA VAL A 119 -2.56 -7.46 3.38
C VAL A 119 -3.94 -7.87 2.88
N TYR A 120 -4.45 -7.13 1.89
CA TYR A 120 -5.80 -7.32 1.37
C TYR A 120 -5.82 -7.33 -0.15
N ASP A 121 -6.79 -8.04 -0.70
CA ASP A 121 -7.21 -7.83 -2.09
C ASP A 121 -7.87 -6.45 -2.21
N PRO A 122 -7.65 -5.71 -3.33
CA PRO A 122 -8.28 -4.41 -3.53
C PRO A 122 -9.81 -4.44 -3.39
N SER A 123 -10.46 -5.54 -3.80
CA SER A 123 -11.91 -5.73 -3.68
C SER A 123 -12.43 -5.89 -2.26
N GLN A 124 -11.54 -6.16 -1.28
CA GLN A 124 -11.90 -6.27 0.13
C GLN A 124 -11.90 -4.91 0.83
N ILE A 125 -11.27 -3.89 0.23
CA ILE A 125 -11.17 -2.56 0.81
C ILE A 125 -12.52 -1.87 0.68
N ASN A 126 -13.13 -1.61 1.84
CA ASN A 126 -14.39 -0.91 2.01
C ASN A 126 -14.38 -0.23 3.38
N GLU A 127 -15.35 0.66 3.59
CA GLU A 127 -15.48 1.40 4.84
C GLU A 127 -15.48 0.51 6.11
N PRO A 128 -16.29 -0.57 6.24
CA PRO A 128 -16.29 -1.39 7.46
C PRO A 128 -14.93 -2.04 7.77
N LEU A 129 -14.18 -2.47 6.74
CA LEU A 129 -12.85 -3.02 6.93
C LEU A 129 -11.89 -1.93 7.44
N LEU A 130 -11.92 -0.75 6.81
CA LEU A 130 -11.07 0.38 7.15
C LEU A 130 -11.36 0.87 8.57
N GLU A 131 -12.63 0.96 8.94
CA GLU A 131 -13.08 1.25 10.29
C GLU A 131 -12.44 0.29 11.29
N ARG A 132 -12.58 -1.02 11.06
CA ARG A 132 -12.02 -2.03 11.95
C ARG A 132 -10.50 -1.92 12.06
N ILE A 133 -9.79 -1.61 10.99
CA ILE A 133 -8.32 -1.46 11.01
C ILE A 133 -7.93 -0.23 11.82
N VAL A 134 -8.59 0.91 11.58
CA VAL A 134 -8.36 2.17 12.28
C VAL A 134 -8.71 2.00 13.76
N LEU A 135 -9.89 1.48 14.09
CA LEU A 135 -10.31 1.18 15.45
C LEU A 135 -9.42 0.14 16.12
N LYS A 136 -8.85 -0.84 15.41
CA LYS A 136 -7.86 -1.77 16.00
C LYS A 136 -6.52 -1.08 16.27
N GLY A 137 -6.12 -0.15 15.39
CA GLY A 137 -4.93 0.69 15.58
C GLY A 137 -5.08 1.64 16.76
N LEU A 138 -6.25 2.27 16.90
CA LEU A 138 -6.60 3.18 17.99
C LEU A 138 -7.05 2.44 19.26
N GLY A 139 -7.53 1.20 19.13
CA GLY A 139 -8.20 0.43 20.18
C GLY A 139 -7.27 -0.05 21.29
N LYS A 140 -5.96 0.07 21.10
CA LYS A 140 -4.98 -0.06 22.19
C LYS A 140 -4.84 1.20 23.04
N ILE A 141 -5.41 2.32 22.59
CA ILE A 141 -5.18 3.65 23.17
C ILE A 141 -6.42 4.11 23.94
N VAL A 142 -7.62 3.80 23.45
CA VAL A 142 -8.88 4.06 24.17
C VAL A 142 -9.06 3.14 25.39
N SER A 143 -8.52 1.92 25.36
CA SER A 143 -8.59 0.99 26.50
C SER A 143 -7.57 1.28 27.62
N ALA A 144 -6.71 2.28 27.44
CA ALA A 144 -5.65 2.65 28.38
C ALA A 144 -5.90 4.02 29.06
N ALA A 145 -7.00 4.69 28.70
CA ALA A 145 -7.51 5.91 29.35
C ALA A 145 -8.70 5.56 30.25
#